data_AF-A0A0G1RFH1-F1
#
_entry.id   AF-A0A0G1RFH1-F1
#
_cell.length_a   1.000
_cell.length_b   1.000
_cell.length_c   1.000
_cell.angle_alpha   90.00
_cell.angle_beta   90.00
_cell.angle_gamma   90.00
#
_symmetry.space_group_name_H-M   'P 1'
#
loop_
_entity.id
_entity.type
_entity.pdbx_description
1 polymer ?
#
loop_
_entity_poly.entity_id
_entity_poly.type
_entity_poly.pdbx_seq_one_letter_code
_entity_poly.pdbx_strand_id
1 'polypeptide(L)'
;KTNLQPIFTRNKLRLKLIPYLEKNFNPNIKETLAGLADNASWDYDYISTEASKKAKLSVSADGAIRFSAKEIQKLHPALSRQGLRNILGKKHTGLADLESGHLAEIEKIIKSDKNKTQKSRIKGLSITRNGDIVSILFAN
;
A
#
# COMPACT_ATOMS: atom_id res chain seq x y z
N LYS A 1 -4.24 33.75 -18.16
CA LYS A 1 -4.13 34.26 -16.76
C LYS A 1 -5.01 33.39 -15.88
N THR A 2 -4.46 32.45 -15.11
CA THR A 2 -5.23 31.47 -14.33
C THR A 2 -4.88 31.57 -12.85
N ASN A 3 -5.79 32.25 -12.13
CA ASN A 3 -6.15 32.13 -10.71
C ASN A 3 -5.02 32.18 -9.65
N LEU A 4 -4.75 33.41 -9.21
CA LEU A 4 -3.99 33.81 -8.02
C LEU A 4 -4.71 33.54 -6.68
N GLN A 5 -5.86 32.85 -6.69
CA GLN A 5 -6.59 32.60 -5.46
C GLN A 5 -6.04 31.35 -4.72
N PRO A 6 -5.87 31.41 -3.38
CA PRO A 6 -5.44 30.28 -2.53
C PRO A 6 -6.56 29.24 -2.31
N ILE A 7 -7.36 29.02 -3.36
CA ILE A 7 -8.38 28.00 -3.63
C ILE A 7 -7.92 26.57 -3.32
N PHE A 8 -6.89 26.21 -4.08
CA PHE A 8 -6.43 24.85 -4.28
C PHE A 8 -5.19 24.58 -3.43
N THR A 9 -5.11 23.38 -2.83
CA THR A 9 -3.97 22.91 -2.03
C THR A 9 -2.64 23.15 -2.74
N ARG A 10 -2.56 22.87 -4.05
CA ARG A 10 -1.38 23.14 -4.88
C ARG A 10 -0.96 24.62 -4.88
N ASN A 11 -1.90 25.55 -5.01
CA ASN A 11 -1.61 26.98 -5.00
C ASN A 11 -1.16 27.45 -3.61
N LYS A 12 -1.76 26.93 -2.53
CA LYS A 12 -1.32 27.21 -1.16
C LYS A 12 0.12 26.73 -0.93
N LEU A 13 0.45 25.51 -1.38
CA LEU A 13 1.81 24.98 -1.29
C LEU A 13 2.81 25.85 -2.07
N ARG A 14 2.53 26.15 -3.35
CA ARG A 14 3.42 26.92 -4.22
C ARG A 14 3.61 28.37 -3.79
N LEU A 15 2.55 29.05 -3.37
CA LEU A 15 2.59 30.50 -3.07
C LEU A 15 2.92 30.82 -1.61
N LYS A 16 2.71 29.87 -0.69
CA LYS A 16 2.94 30.11 0.75
C LYS A 16 4.02 29.19 1.32
N LEU A 17 3.80 27.88 1.29
CA LEU A 17 4.66 26.94 2.03
C LEU A 17 6.06 26.82 1.43
N ILE A 18 6.18 26.60 0.11
CA ILE A 18 7.48 26.42 -0.54
C ILE A 18 8.36 27.68 -0.35
N PRO A 19 7.89 28.91 -0.63
CA PRO A 19 8.68 30.12 -0.38
C PRO A 19 9.08 30.30 1.10
N TYR A 20 8.20 29.94 2.03
CA TYR A 20 8.51 30.00 3.46
C TYR A 20 9.63 29.04 3.86
N LEU A 21 9.61 27.80 3.34
CA LEU A 21 10.67 26.82 3.58
C LEU A 21 12.00 27.24 2.94
N GLU A 22 11.93 27.80 1.73
CA GLU A 22 13.08 28.30 0.99
C GLU A 22 13.79 29.44 1.73
N LYS A 23 13.02 30.39 2.29
CA LYS A 23 13.57 31.55 3.00
C LYS A 23 14.06 31.23 4.42
N ASN A 24 13.38 30.35 5.16
CA ASN A 24 13.61 30.18 6.59
C ASN A 24 14.33 28.88 6.98
N PHE A 25 14.45 27.91 6.08
CA PHE A 25 15.04 26.59 6.39
C PHE A 25 16.13 26.20 5.41
N ASN A 26 15.79 25.99 4.14
CA ASN A 26 16.73 25.50 3.13
C ASN A 26 16.46 26.21 1.80
N PRO A 27 17.37 27.08 1.32
CA PRO A 27 17.26 27.73 0.02
C PRO A 27 17.12 26.75 -1.16
N ASN A 28 17.62 25.52 -1.02
CA ASN A 28 17.55 24.47 -2.03
C ASN A 28 16.46 23.41 -1.72
N ILE A 29 15.38 23.82 -1.03
CA ILE A 29 14.32 22.88 -0.60
C ILE A 29 13.65 22.19 -1.79
N LYS A 30 13.53 22.85 -2.94
CA LYS A 30 12.87 22.28 -4.12
C LYS A 30 13.70 21.13 -4.68
N GLU A 31 15.01 21.34 -4.81
CA GLU A 31 15.99 20.36 -5.29
C GLU A 31 16.09 19.20 -4.31
N THR A 32 16.09 19.48 -3.01
CA THR A 32 16.11 18.46 -1.95
C THR A 32 14.87 17.57 -2.01
N LEU A 33 13.68 18.16 -2.18
CA LEU A 33 12.42 17.43 -2.31
C LEU A 33 12.35 16.64 -3.62
N ALA A 34 12.89 17.19 -4.72
CA ALA A 34 12.97 16.49 -6.00
C ALA A 34 13.88 15.25 -5.88
N GLY A 35 15.09 15.39 -5.32
CA GLY A 35 15.99 14.26 -5.10
C GLY A 35 15.42 13.21 -4.14
N LEU A 36 14.68 13.64 -3.10
CA LEU A 36 13.95 12.70 -2.25
C LEU A 36 12.88 11.94 -3.04
N ALA A 37 12.14 12.62 -3.91
CA ALA A 37 11.11 12.00 -4.74
C ALA A 37 11.71 10.98 -5.71
N ASP A 38 12.84 11.30 -6.33
CA ASP A 38 13.55 10.38 -7.25
C ASP A 38 14.03 9.12 -6.51
N ASN A 39 14.73 9.29 -5.38
CA ASN A 39 15.18 8.17 -4.55
C ASN A 39 14.00 7.30 -4.08
N ALA A 40 12.94 7.93 -3.58
CA ALA A 40 11.75 7.21 -3.14
C ALA A 40 11.05 6.46 -4.29
N SER A 41 11.11 7.00 -5.51
CA SER A 41 10.59 6.32 -6.70
C SER A 41 11.40 5.07 -7.02
N TRP A 42 12.73 5.16 -7.02
CA TRP A 42 13.60 4.01 -7.27
C TRP A 42 13.43 2.91 -6.21
N ASP A 43 13.37 3.30 -4.94
CA ASP A 43 13.13 2.39 -3.83
C ASP A 43 11.76 1.70 -3.98
N TYR A 44 10.72 2.47 -4.30
CA TYR A 44 9.38 1.95 -4.51
C TYR A 44 9.35 0.95 -5.67
N ASP A 45 9.95 1.28 -6.81
CA ASP A 45 9.98 0.41 -7.99
C ASP A 45 10.70 -0.90 -7.70
N TYR A 46 11.84 -0.84 -7.00
CA TYR A 46 12.56 -2.04 -6.57
C TYR A 46 11.72 -2.90 -5.62
N ILE A 47 11.19 -2.32 -4.54
CA ILE A 47 10.38 -3.04 -3.54
C ILE A 47 9.13 -3.65 -4.19
N SER A 48 8.44 -2.89 -5.06
CA SER A 48 7.24 -3.35 -5.75
C SER A 48 7.53 -4.51 -6.70
N THR A 49 8.64 -4.43 -7.43
CA THR A 49 9.10 -5.49 -8.34
C THR A 49 9.46 -6.75 -7.56
N GLU A 50 10.27 -6.62 -6.50
CA GLU A 50 10.71 -7.75 -5.68
C GLU A 50 9.55 -8.40 -4.91
N ALA A 51 8.60 -7.60 -4.42
CA ALA A 51 7.40 -8.10 -3.76
C ALA A 51 6.55 -8.95 -4.71
N SER A 52 6.39 -8.50 -5.97
CA SER A 52 5.63 -9.26 -6.98
C SER A 52 6.25 -10.61 -7.30
N LYS A 53 7.59 -10.72 -7.26
CA LYS A 53 8.31 -11.98 -7.46
C LYS A 53 8.24 -12.90 -6.24
N LYS A 54 8.44 -12.35 -5.04
CA LYS A 54 8.64 -13.13 -3.81
C LYS A 54 7.36 -13.48 -3.07
N ALA A 55 6.34 -12.63 -3.10
CA ALA A 55 5.09 -12.85 -2.38
C ALA A 55 4.25 -13.99 -2.96
N LYS A 56 4.48 -14.38 -4.24
CA LYS A 56 3.80 -15.49 -4.91
C LYS A 56 2.28 -15.49 -4.70
N LEU A 57 1.68 -14.30 -4.74
CA LEU A 57 0.23 -14.12 -4.58
C LEU A 57 -0.45 -14.48 -5.90
N SER A 58 -1.51 -15.29 -5.84
CA SER A 58 -2.23 -15.74 -7.03
C SER A 58 -3.70 -15.35 -6.95
N VAL A 59 -4.31 -15.05 -8.11
CA VAL A 59 -5.76 -14.88 -8.24
C VAL A 59 -6.33 -16.18 -8.78
N SER A 60 -7.25 -16.78 -8.04
CA SER A 60 -7.98 -17.98 -8.42
C SER A 60 -9.11 -17.65 -9.41
N ALA A 61 -9.63 -18.66 -10.10
CA ALA A 61 -10.69 -18.50 -11.12
C ALA A 61 -12.00 -17.89 -10.57
N ASP A 62 -12.27 -18.10 -9.27
CA ASP A 62 -13.38 -17.49 -8.52
C ASP A 62 -13.13 -16.02 -8.15
N GLY A 63 -11.98 -15.46 -8.58
CA GLY A 63 -11.57 -14.10 -8.26
C GLY A 63 -10.97 -13.93 -6.86
N ALA A 64 -10.81 -15.00 -6.07
CA ALA A 64 -10.17 -14.93 -4.76
C ALA A 64 -8.65 -14.83 -4.89
N ILE A 65 -8.02 -13.99 -4.07
CA ILE A 65 -6.58 -13.94 -3.91
C ILE A 65 -6.18 -15.01 -2.89
N ARG A 66 -5.32 -15.96 -3.26
CA ARG A 66 -4.90 -17.06 -2.39
C ARG A 66 -3.38 -17.11 -2.25
N PHE A 67 -2.92 -17.35 -1.02
CA PHE A 67 -1.50 -17.44 -0.69
C PHE A 67 -1.25 -18.21 0.62
N SER A 68 0.00 -18.65 0.82
CA SER A 68 0.47 -19.27 2.06
C SER A 68 0.83 -18.20 3.10
N ALA A 69 0.25 -18.30 4.29
CA ALA A 69 0.57 -17.44 5.42
C ALA A 69 2.02 -17.62 5.86
N LYS A 70 2.55 -18.86 5.85
CA LYS A 70 3.94 -19.14 6.22
C LYS A 70 4.94 -18.53 5.23
N GLU A 71 4.69 -18.66 3.93
CA GLU A 71 5.60 -18.09 2.92
C GLU A 71 5.62 -16.56 2.98
N ILE A 72 4.48 -15.91 3.20
CA ILE A 72 4.41 -14.46 3.38
C ILE A 72 5.12 -14.01 4.67
N GLN A 73 5.02 -14.76 5.77
CA GLN A 73 5.68 -14.43 7.03
C GLN A 73 7.21 -14.54 6.97
N LYS A 74 7.76 -15.32 6.04
CA LYS A 74 9.21 -15.40 5.81
C LYS A 74 9.76 -14.16 5.11
N LEU A 75 8.91 -13.35 4.50
CA LEU A 75 9.33 -12.15 3.78
C LEU A 75 9.55 -10.98 4.73
N HIS A 76 10.43 -10.06 4.31
CA HIS A 76 10.55 -8.76 4.98
C HIS A 76 9.19 -8.04 5.00
N PRO A 77 8.79 -7.36 6.11
CA PRO A 77 7.49 -6.71 6.22
C PRO A 77 7.15 -5.77 5.05
N ALA A 78 8.15 -5.05 4.52
CA ALA A 78 7.98 -4.19 3.36
C ALA A 78 7.51 -4.97 2.11
N LEU A 79 8.10 -6.14 1.85
CA LEU A 79 7.74 -6.98 0.70
C LEU A 79 6.38 -7.65 0.88
N SER A 80 6.07 -8.13 2.09
CA SER A 80 4.75 -8.66 2.42
C SER A 80 3.64 -7.62 2.18
N ARG A 81 3.81 -6.42 2.76
CA ARG A 81 2.86 -5.31 2.60
C ARG A 81 2.72 -4.89 1.14
N GLN A 82 3.83 -4.70 0.45
CA GLN A 82 3.80 -4.25 -0.94
C GLN A 82 3.21 -5.32 -1.86
N GLY A 83 3.45 -6.61 -1.62
CA GLY A 83 2.84 -7.70 -2.38
C GLY A 83 1.32 -7.67 -2.26
N LEU A 84 0.81 -7.58 -1.03
CA LEU A 84 -0.63 -7.45 -0.77
C LEU A 84 -1.21 -6.20 -1.44
N ARG A 85 -0.52 -5.04 -1.33
CA ARG A 85 -0.94 -3.80 -1.98
C ARG A 85 -0.98 -3.93 -3.50
N ASN A 86 0.01 -4.57 -4.12
CA ASN A 86 0.10 -4.75 -5.56
C ASN A 86 -1.08 -5.56 -6.11
N ILE A 87 -1.51 -6.62 -5.43
CA ILE A 87 -2.59 -7.48 -5.91
C ILE A 87 -3.98 -6.94 -5.56
N LEU A 88 -4.14 -6.33 -4.37
CA LEU A 88 -5.42 -5.75 -3.95
C LEU A 88 -5.70 -4.44 -4.71
N GLY A 89 -4.67 -3.62 -4.96
CA GLY A 89 -4.78 -2.37 -5.72
C GLY A 89 -5.11 -2.56 -7.20
N LYS A 90 -4.84 -3.73 -7.78
CA LYS A 90 -5.24 -4.07 -9.17
C LYS A 90 -6.74 -4.34 -9.31
N LYS A 91 -7.43 -4.72 -8.23
CA LYS A 91 -8.86 -5.07 -8.23
C LYS A 91 -9.76 -3.96 -7.70
N HIS A 92 -9.22 -3.02 -6.93
CA HIS A 92 -9.94 -1.84 -6.45
C HIS A 92 -9.61 -0.64 -7.35
N THR A 93 -10.60 0.01 -7.96
CA THR A 93 -10.42 1.19 -8.84
C THR A 93 -9.94 2.46 -8.12
N GLY A 94 -9.46 2.33 -6.89
CA GLY A 94 -8.81 3.38 -6.13
C GLY A 94 -7.66 2.80 -5.32
N LEU A 95 -6.43 2.98 -5.80
CA LEU A 95 -5.18 2.65 -5.08
C LEU A 95 -5.06 3.37 -3.72
N ALA A 96 -5.86 4.42 -3.52
CA ALA A 96 -5.91 5.24 -2.32
C ALA A 96 -6.67 4.58 -1.15
N ASP A 97 -7.61 3.66 -1.41
CA ASP A 97 -8.55 3.14 -0.40
C ASP A 97 -8.20 1.78 0.20
N LEU A 98 -7.03 1.24 -0.13
CA LEU A 98 -6.37 0.28 0.77
C LEU A 98 -5.84 1.06 1.98
N GLU A 99 -6.78 1.51 2.82
CA GLU A 99 -6.50 2.09 4.11
C GLU A 99 -5.58 1.14 4.89
N SER A 100 -4.66 1.71 5.66
CA SER A 100 -3.76 0.98 6.55
C SER A 100 -4.48 -0.06 7.42
N GLY A 101 -5.76 0.16 7.74
CA GLY A 101 -6.63 -0.78 8.45
C GLY A 101 -6.82 -2.13 7.74
N HIS A 102 -6.96 -2.16 6.41
CA HIS A 102 -7.11 -3.41 5.66
C HIS A 102 -5.86 -4.27 5.76
N LEU A 103 -4.69 -3.67 5.52
CA LEU A 103 -3.42 -4.36 5.59
C LEU A 103 -3.13 -4.84 7.01
N ALA A 104 -3.43 -4.02 8.02
CA ALA A 104 -3.23 -4.37 9.42
C ALA A 104 -4.06 -5.61 9.84
N GLU A 105 -5.32 -5.72 9.41
CA GLU A 105 -6.14 -6.89 9.72
C GLU A 105 -5.63 -8.14 8.97
N ILE A 106 -5.26 -8.00 7.69
CA ILE A 106 -4.69 -9.12 6.93
C ILE A 106 -3.43 -9.63 7.64
N GLU A 107 -2.55 -8.73 8.09
CA GLU A 107 -1.36 -9.08 8.87
C GLU A 107 -1.68 -9.80 10.17
N LYS A 108 -2.71 -9.34 10.89
CA LYS A 108 -3.18 -10.00 12.12
C LYS A 108 -3.65 -11.43 11.85
N ILE A 109 -4.39 -11.64 10.76
CA ILE A 109 -4.86 -12.98 10.36
C ILE A 109 -3.70 -13.85 9.92
N ILE A 110 -2.71 -13.31 9.20
CA ILE A 110 -1.50 -14.02 8.79
C ILE A 110 -0.67 -14.48 10.00
N LYS A 111 -0.54 -13.64 11.04
CA LYS A 111 0.25 -13.95 12.25
C LYS A 111 -0.45 -14.83 13.29
N SER A 112 -1.74 -15.12 13.10
CA SER A 112 -2.54 -15.81 14.11
C SER A 112 -2.27 -17.33 14.16
N ASP A 113 -1.86 -17.86 15.30
CA ASP A 113 -1.56 -19.30 15.46
C ASP A 113 -2.78 -20.17 15.81
N LYS A 114 -3.99 -19.66 15.61
CA LYS A 114 -5.21 -20.39 15.93
C LYS A 114 -5.44 -21.55 14.96
N ASN A 115 -5.66 -22.75 15.49
CA ASN A 115 -5.96 -23.98 14.74
C ASN A 115 -7.36 -24.01 14.09
N LYS A 116 -8.20 -22.99 14.26
CA LYS A 116 -9.55 -22.91 13.69
C LYS A 116 -9.57 -22.01 12.45
N THR A 117 -10.49 -22.28 11.53
CA THR A 117 -10.73 -21.40 10.38
C THR A 117 -11.09 -20.00 10.86
N GLN A 118 -10.32 -19.00 10.44
CA GLN A 118 -10.56 -17.60 10.78
C GLN A 118 -11.26 -16.90 9.62
N LYS A 119 -12.28 -16.11 9.93
CA LYS A 119 -12.99 -15.28 8.96
C LYS A 119 -13.05 -13.85 9.50
N SER A 120 -12.74 -12.88 8.67
CA SER A 120 -12.87 -11.45 8.98
C SER A 120 -13.46 -10.75 7.77
N ARG A 121 -14.31 -9.74 7.99
CA ARG A 121 -14.89 -8.92 6.93
C ARG A 121 -14.63 -7.45 7.26
N ILE A 122 -13.95 -6.74 6.36
CA ILE A 122 -13.62 -5.32 6.53
C ILE A 122 -13.87 -4.59 5.23
N LYS A 123 -14.70 -3.53 5.28
CA LYS A 123 -15.05 -2.61 4.19
C LYS A 123 -14.99 -3.23 2.78
N GLY A 124 -15.82 -4.25 2.54
CA GLY A 124 -15.91 -4.89 1.21
C GLY A 124 -14.85 -5.96 0.92
N LEU A 125 -14.02 -6.36 1.89
CA LEU A 125 -13.12 -7.51 1.80
C LEU A 125 -13.57 -8.61 2.75
N SER A 126 -13.66 -9.84 2.25
CA SER A 126 -13.82 -11.07 3.04
C SER A 126 -12.50 -11.82 3.06
N ILE A 127 -11.92 -11.98 4.25
CA ILE A 127 -10.65 -12.65 4.48
C ILE A 127 -10.93 -13.95 5.23
N THR A 128 -10.46 -15.06 4.70
CA THR A 128 -10.58 -16.37 5.34
C THR A 128 -9.23 -17.06 5.40
N ARG A 129 -8.85 -17.59 6.57
CA ARG A 129 -7.66 -18.41 6.73
C ARG A 129 -8.07 -19.83 7.13
N ASN A 130 -7.64 -20.81 6.34
CA ASN A 130 -7.82 -22.23 6.62
C ASN A 130 -6.45 -22.91 6.69
N GLY A 131 -5.99 -23.22 7.90
CA GLY A 131 -4.63 -23.69 8.12
C GLY A 131 -3.59 -22.66 7.66
N ASP A 132 -2.77 -23.05 6.68
CA ASP A 132 -1.75 -22.18 6.08
C ASP A 132 -2.30 -21.28 4.96
N ILE A 133 -3.42 -21.64 4.33
CA ILE A 133 -3.92 -20.92 3.16
C ILE A 133 -4.80 -19.76 3.61
N VAL A 134 -4.45 -18.55 3.15
CA VAL A 134 -5.27 -17.34 3.27
C VAL A 134 -5.94 -17.08 1.93
N SER A 135 -7.24 -16.83 1.96
CA SER A 135 -8.05 -16.44 0.81
C SER A 135 -8.70 -15.09 1.08
N ILE A 136 -8.61 -14.16 0.12
CA ILE A 136 -9.21 -12.83 0.18
C ILE A 136 -10.13 -12.66 -1.02
N LEU A 137 -11.38 -12.29 -0.77
CA LEU A 137 -12.38 -12.01 -1.80
C LEU A 137 -12.91 -10.58 -1.61
N PHE A 138 -13.15 -9.87 -2.72
CA PHE A 138 -13.95 -8.65 -2.69
C PHE A 138 -15.41 -9.07 -2.51
N ALA A 139 -16.02 -8.66 -1.40
CA ALA A 139 -17.43 -8.84 -1.17
C ALA A 139 -18.18 -7.75 -1.93
N ASN A 140 -19.09 -8.16 -2.82
CA ASN A 140 -20.09 -7.26 -3.42
C ASN A 140 -20.94 -6.58 -2.35
#